data_AF-A0A921AXE4-F1
#
_entry.id   AF-A0A921AXE4-F1
#
_cell.length_a   1.000
_cell.length_b   1.000
_cell.length_c   1.000
_cell.angle_alpha   90.00
_cell.angle_beta   90.00
_cell.angle_gamma   90.00
#
_symmetry.space_group_name_H-M   'P 1'
#
loop_
_entity.id
_entity.type
_entity.pdbx_description
1 polymer ?
#
loop_
_entity_poly.entity_id
_entity_poly.type
_entity_poly.pdbx_seq_one_letter_code
_entity_poly.pdbx_strand_id
1 'polypeptide(L)'
;MADQTYKTVTTNLGRNALQVALSQGSTVQLTHMAVGDGNGSPVTPQATMTALVHEVYRANINLLTVDPDNPDQITAELVIPQSVGGFFIREVGLFLADGTLFAIGNTPLTEKTDIQSGSATDMTVKMVFRVQDASLIQLVIDPAQVLATREYVDSISSRVQKTWTLSSPVESGGTLTLPDGLSYIVGRDQLLLFWNGYPVDAGAFAETGNAGTVSTTIKLLFSAASGDEMQMVLFGSRL
;
A
#
# COMPACT_ATOMS: atom_id res chain seq x y z
N MET A 1 25.22 18.00 0.13
CA MET A 1 24.59 16.70 0.39
C MET A 1 25.53 15.64 -0.16
N ALA A 2 25.82 14.58 0.61
CA ALA A 2 26.69 13.51 0.13
C ALA A 2 26.15 12.96 -1.19
N ASP A 3 27.02 12.79 -2.19
CA ASP A 3 26.65 12.19 -3.47
C ASP A 3 26.32 10.72 -3.21
N GLN A 4 25.04 10.42 -2.99
CA GLN A 4 24.60 9.04 -2.77
C GLN A 4 24.84 8.25 -4.05
N THR A 5 25.64 7.18 -3.95
CA THR A 5 25.99 6.27 -5.05
C THR A 5 24.75 5.66 -5.71
N TYR A 6 23.70 5.41 -4.93
CA TYR A 6 22.42 4.89 -5.39
C TYR A 6 21.30 5.81 -4.95
N LYS A 7 20.43 6.19 -5.90
CA LYS A 7 19.38 7.18 -5.69
C LYS A 7 18.21 6.93 -6.62
N THR A 8 17.05 7.43 -6.20
CA THR A 8 15.85 7.50 -7.01
C THR A 8 15.57 8.95 -7.38
N VAL A 9 15.19 9.19 -8.62
CA VAL A 9 14.82 10.50 -9.15
C VAL A 9 13.42 10.42 -9.75
N THR A 10 12.51 11.23 -9.23
CA THR A 10 11.19 11.44 -9.86
C THR A 10 11.39 12.19 -11.18
N THR A 11 10.86 11.65 -12.27
CA THR A 11 11.02 12.24 -13.60
C THR A 11 10.19 13.50 -13.75
N ASN A 12 10.49 14.30 -14.77
CA ASN A 12 9.67 15.45 -15.15
C ASN A 12 8.24 15.02 -15.50
N LEU A 13 8.08 13.84 -16.12
CA LEU A 13 6.77 13.26 -16.43
C LEU A 13 6.00 12.90 -15.15
N GLY A 14 6.64 12.23 -14.19
CA GLY A 14 6.03 11.90 -12.91
C GLY A 14 5.63 13.13 -12.10
N ARG A 15 6.49 14.16 -12.08
CA ARG A 15 6.18 15.46 -11.45
C ARG A 15 5.00 16.16 -12.12
N ASN A 16 4.93 16.14 -13.44
CA ASN A 16 3.81 16.70 -14.19
C ASN A 16 2.50 15.95 -13.87
N ALA A 17 2.53 14.62 -13.84
CA ALA A 17 1.38 13.81 -13.47
C ALA A 17 0.83 14.18 -12.08
N LEU A 18 1.70 14.39 -11.08
CA LEU A 18 1.29 14.86 -9.76
C LEU A 18 0.66 16.26 -9.79
N GLN A 19 1.22 17.19 -10.57
CA GLN A 19 0.68 18.54 -10.72
C GLN A 19 -0.71 18.54 -11.37
N VAL A 20 -0.89 17.71 -12.40
CA VAL A 20 -2.19 17.53 -13.06
C VAL A 20 -3.20 16.95 -12.08
N ALA A 21 -2.84 15.89 -11.36
CA ALA A 21 -3.71 15.27 -10.36
C ALA A 21 -4.15 16.27 -9.28
N LEU A 22 -3.20 17.05 -8.74
CA LEU A 22 -3.49 18.12 -7.79
C LEU A 22 -4.47 19.16 -8.35
N SER A 23 -4.27 19.61 -9.60
CA SER A 23 -5.14 20.61 -10.23
C SER A 23 -6.57 20.11 -10.48
N GLN A 24 -6.73 18.80 -10.64
CA GLN A 24 -8.01 18.14 -10.92
C GLN A 24 -8.69 17.59 -9.67
N GLY A 25 -8.03 17.64 -8.51
CA GLY A 25 -8.51 16.96 -7.29
C GLY A 25 -8.57 15.44 -7.45
N SER A 26 -7.69 14.87 -8.28
CA SER A 26 -7.59 13.42 -8.54
C SER A 26 -6.28 12.85 -8.01
N THR A 27 -6.09 11.54 -8.16
CA THR A 27 -4.90 10.81 -7.73
C THR A 27 -4.19 10.13 -8.90
N VAL A 28 -2.88 9.96 -8.78
CA VAL A 28 -2.04 9.22 -9.72
C VAL A 28 -1.97 7.75 -9.29
N GLN A 29 -2.23 6.84 -10.23
CA GLN A 29 -2.10 5.40 -10.01
C GLN A 29 -0.74 4.89 -10.50
N LEU A 30 0.08 4.43 -9.56
CA LEU A 30 1.30 3.66 -9.85
C LEU A 30 0.91 2.20 -9.99
N THR A 31 1.28 1.57 -11.11
CA THR A 31 0.78 0.22 -11.43
C THR A 31 1.90 -0.78 -11.67
N HIS A 32 2.99 -0.36 -12.30
CA HIS A 32 4.06 -1.26 -12.70
C HIS A 32 5.42 -0.82 -12.18
N MET A 33 6.26 -1.81 -11.92
CA MET A 33 7.70 -1.63 -11.78
C MET A 33 8.42 -2.43 -12.84
N ALA A 34 9.57 -1.91 -13.28
CA ALA A 34 10.46 -2.62 -14.18
C ALA A 34 11.90 -2.53 -13.70
N VAL A 35 12.72 -3.49 -14.10
CA VAL A 35 14.17 -3.49 -13.91
C VAL A 35 14.87 -3.58 -15.25
N GLY A 36 16.07 -3.00 -15.30
CA GLY A 36 16.91 -2.97 -16.49
C GLY A 36 18.36 -3.29 -16.18
N ASP A 37 19.08 -3.76 -17.19
CA ASP A 37 20.51 -4.11 -17.09
C ASP A 37 21.44 -2.95 -17.49
N GLY A 38 20.86 -1.78 -17.82
CA GLY A 38 21.60 -0.58 -18.23
C GLY A 38 22.37 -0.75 -19.54
N ASN A 39 21.98 -1.72 -20.38
CA ASN A 39 22.72 -2.18 -21.55
C ASN A 39 24.17 -2.54 -21.20
N GLY A 40 24.36 -3.19 -20.04
CA GLY A 40 25.64 -3.61 -19.50
C GLY A 40 26.42 -2.54 -18.71
N SER A 41 25.96 -1.28 -18.69
CA SER A 41 26.67 -0.15 -18.08
C SER A 41 25.94 0.42 -16.86
N PRO A 42 26.65 1.01 -15.87
CA PRO A 42 26.00 1.73 -14.77
C PRO A 42 25.11 2.87 -15.29
N VAL A 43 23.91 3.00 -14.72
CA VAL A 43 22.94 4.03 -15.07
C VAL A 43 23.01 5.17 -14.04
N THR A 44 23.02 6.42 -14.53
CA THR A 44 22.85 7.61 -13.68
C THR A 44 21.42 8.12 -13.84
N PRO A 45 20.57 8.03 -12.81
CA PRO A 45 19.18 8.49 -12.89
C PRO A 45 19.10 9.99 -13.16
N GLN A 46 18.28 10.39 -14.13
CA GLN A 46 18.04 11.80 -14.47
C GLN A 46 16.54 12.08 -14.59
N ALA A 47 16.12 13.27 -14.16
CA ALA A 47 14.71 13.66 -14.22
C ALA A 47 14.16 13.77 -15.66
N THR A 48 15.04 13.89 -16.66
CA THR A 48 14.68 13.94 -18.08
C THR A 48 14.42 12.58 -18.70
N MET A 49 14.70 11.48 -17.99
CA MET A 49 14.49 10.13 -18.53
C MET A 49 13.00 9.85 -18.67
N THR A 50 12.66 9.19 -19.77
CA THR A 50 11.28 8.81 -20.13
C THR A 50 11.09 7.30 -20.22
N ALA A 51 12.18 6.54 -20.19
CA ALA A 51 12.23 5.07 -20.15
C ALA A 51 13.50 4.60 -19.42
N LEU A 52 13.56 3.31 -19.08
CA LEU A 52 14.81 2.64 -18.69
C LEU A 52 15.78 2.61 -19.88
N VAL A 53 17.08 2.56 -19.61
CA VAL A 53 18.11 2.41 -20.66
C VAL A 53 17.92 1.10 -21.43
N HIS A 54 17.70 0.01 -20.70
CA HIS A 54 17.36 -1.29 -21.28
C HIS A 54 16.56 -2.12 -20.27
N GLU A 55 15.24 -2.15 -20.47
CA GLU A 55 14.32 -2.94 -19.66
C GLU A 55 14.45 -4.44 -19.96
N VAL A 56 14.57 -5.25 -18.91
CA VAL A 56 14.68 -6.72 -19.01
C VAL A 56 13.52 -7.44 -18.34
N TYR A 57 12.82 -6.79 -17.41
CA TYR A 57 11.64 -7.36 -16.75
C TYR A 57 10.71 -6.27 -16.24
N ARG A 58 9.40 -6.48 -16.39
CA ARG A 58 8.33 -5.62 -15.90
C ARG A 58 7.19 -6.46 -15.35
N ALA A 59 6.63 -6.05 -14.22
CA ALA A 59 5.40 -6.61 -13.68
C ALA A 59 4.65 -5.56 -12.86
N ASN A 60 3.47 -5.94 -12.37
CA ASN A 60 2.71 -5.12 -11.44
C ASN A 60 3.47 -4.91 -10.13
N ILE A 61 3.21 -3.77 -9.50
CA ILE A 61 3.73 -3.47 -8.17
C ILE A 61 3.16 -4.51 -7.19
N ASN A 62 4.05 -5.18 -6.48
CA ASN A 62 3.69 -6.18 -5.48
C ASN A 62 3.20 -5.52 -4.20
N LEU A 63 3.88 -4.45 -3.78
CA LEU A 63 3.55 -3.70 -2.57
C LEU A 63 3.92 -2.24 -2.75
N LEU A 64 3.07 -1.35 -2.25
CA LEU A 64 3.36 0.08 -2.14
C LEU A 64 3.03 0.51 -0.71
N THR A 65 4.00 1.09 0.00
CA THR A 65 3.83 1.46 1.41
C THR A 65 4.38 2.85 1.67
N VAL A 66 3.64 3.63 2.44
CA VAL A 66 4.12 4.91 2.98
C VAL A 66 4.92 4.61 4.25
N ASP A 67 6.07 5.25 4.40
CA ASP A 67 6.88 5.14 5.61
C ASP A 67 6.14 5.84 6.78
N PRO A 68 5.85 5.14 7.89
CA PRO A 68 5.08 5.70 9.00
C PRO A 68 5.81 6.84 9.72
N ASP A 69 7.15 6.83 9.70
CA ASP A 69 7.98 7.88 10.32
C ASP A 69 8.26 9.02 9.34
N ASN A 70 8.13 8.78 8.03
CA ASN A 70 8.39 9.75 6.96
C ASN A 70 7.25 9.74 5.93
N PRO A 71 6.14 10.46 6.15
CA PRO A 71 4.95 10.42 5.29
C PRO A 71 5.18 10.88 3.84
N ASP A 72 6.30 11.54 3.55
CA ASP A 72 6.73 11.94 2.21
C ASP A 72 7.52 10.84 1.47
N GLN A 73 7.84 9.73 2.14
CA GLN A 73 8.63 8.62 1.63
C GLN A 73 7.77 7.38 1.38
N ILE A 74 7.89 6.82 0.18
CA ILE A 74 7.12 5.67 -0.28
C ILE A 74 8.07 4.59 -0.77
N THR A 75 7.78 3.34 -0.41
CA THR A 75 8.47 2.15 -0.90
C THR A 75 7.58 1.39 -1.86
N ALA A 76 8.05 1.16 -3.08
CA ALA A 76 7.43 0.25 -4.04
C ALA A 76 8.25 -1.04 -4.15
N GLU A 77 7.59 -2.17 -4.20
CA GLU A 77 8.23 -3.49 -4.32
C GLU A 77 7.81 -4.20 -5.61
N LEU A 78 8.81 -4.79 -6.27
CA LEU A 78 8.65 -5.68 -7.42
C LEU A 78 9.14 -7.06 -7.01
N VAL A 79 8.37 -8.10 -7.28
CA VAL A 79 8.81 -9.49 -7.14
C VAL A 79 9.15 -10.06 -8.52
N ILE A 80 10.36 -10.59 -8.65
CA ILE A 80 10.82 -11.34 -9.81
C ILE A 80 10.79 -12.82 -9.42
N PRO A 81 9.90 -13.63 -9.99
CA PRO A 81 9.77 -15.03 -9.59
C PRO A 81 11.00 -15.83 -10.01
N GLN A 82 11.23 -16.96 -9.33
CA GLN A 82 12.33 -17.88 -9.61
C GLN A 82 12.37 -18.38 -11.06
N SER A 83 11.21 -18.43 -11.74
CA SER A 83 11.09 -18.84 -13.15
C SER A 83 11.64 -17.80 -14.14
N VAL A 84 11.98 -16.59 -13.69
CA VAL A 84 12.48 -15.49 -14.50
C VAL A 84 13.88 -15.09 -14.01
N GLY A 85 14.85 -15.06 -14.92
CA GLY A 85 16.24 -14.72 -14.62
C GLY A 85 17.14 -14.83 -15.84
N GLY A 86 18.46 -14.86 -15.61
CA GLY A 86 19.49 -14.85 -16.64
C GLY A 86 19.94 -13.45 -17.04
N PHE A 87 19.73 -12.45 -16.18
CA PHE A 87 20.05 -11.05 -16.46
C PHE A 87 20.61 -10.32 -15.24
N PHE A 88 21.22 -9.18 -15.48
CA PHE A 88 21.68 -8.27 -14.45
C PHE A 88 20.69 -7.12 -14.26
N ILE A 89 20.70 -6.54 -13.06
CA ILE A 89 19.91 -5.39 -12.68
C ILE A 89 20.87 -4.26 -12.31
N ARG A 90 20.63 -3.09 -12.92
CA ARG A 90 21.37 -1.84 -12.70
C ARG A 90 20.47 -0.63 -12.55
N GLU A 91 19.23 -0.74 -13.04
CA GLU A 91 18.23 0.31 -12.97
C GLU A 91 16.87 -0.27 -12.62
N VAL A 92 16.04 0.57 -12.01
CA VAL A 92 14.66 0.26 -11.64
C VAL A 92 13.79 1.45 -12.01
N GLY A 93 12.60 1.17 -12.54
CA GLY A 93 11.63 2.17 -12.99
C GLY A 93 10.27 1.92 -12.35
N LEU A 94 9.56 3.01 -12.05
CA LEU A 94 8.20 3.01 -11.53
C LEU A 94 7.29 3.70 -12.55
N PHE A 95 6.15 3.09 -12.86
CA PHE A 95 5.31 3.49 -13.99
C PHE A 95 3.84 3.69 -13.63
N LEU A 96 3.22 4.62 -14.35
CA LEU A 96 1.78 4.84 -14.35
C LEU A 96 1.07 3.80 -15.24
N ALA A 97 -0.26 3.73 -15.12
CA ALA A 97 -1.10 2.82 -15.92
C ALA A 97 -0.98 3.02 -17.44
N ASP A 98 -0.67 4.25 -17.89
CA ASP A 98 -0.49 4.60 -19.30
C ASP A 98 0.93 4.32 -19.82
N GLY A 99 1.81 3.76 -18.99
CA GLY A 99 3.21 3.48 -19.33
C GLY A 99 4.17 4.64 -19.09
N THR A 100 3.70 5.78 -18.56
CA THR A 100 4.57 6.90 -18.20
C THR A 100 5.57 6.52 -17.12
N LEU A 101 6.86 6.75 -17.35
CA LEU A 101 7.91 6.58 -16.34
C LEU A 101 7.79 7.68 -15.29
N PHE A 102 7.35 7.32 -14.08
CA PHE A 102 7.16 8.22 -12.95
C PHE A 102 8.48 8.51 -12.22
N ALA A 103 9.26 7.47 -11.92
CA ALA A 103 10.54 7.59 -11.23
C ALA A 103 11.53 6.55 -11.75
N ILE A 104 12.81 6.90 -11.69
CA ILE A 104 13.92 6.02 -12.07
C ILE A 104 14.97 6.00 -10.97
N GLY A 105 15.52 4.83 -10.68
CA GLY A 105 16.59 4.64 -9.72
C GLY A 105 17.68 3.74 -10.28
N ASN A 106 18.88 3.87 -9.73
CA ASN A 106 19.99 2.97 -10.00
C ASN A 106 20.23 2.00 -8.84
N THR A 107 20.73 0.82 -9.16
CA THR A 107 21.03 -0.24 -8.19
C THR A 107 22.50 -0.64 -8.28
N PRO A 108 23.05 -1.29 -7.24
CA PRO A 108 24.26 -2.09 -7.40
C PRO A 108 24.09 -3.10 -8.53
N LEU A 109 25.20 -3.56 -9.11
CA LEU A 109 25.16 -4.69 -10.04
C LEU A 109 24.62 -5.91 -9.30
N THR A 110 23.41 -6.35 -9.68
CA THR A 110 22.74 -7.49 -9.06
C THR A 110 22.44 -8.52 -10.13
N GLU A 111 22.81 -9.77 -9.90
CA GLU A 111 22.52 -10.88 -10.81
C GLU A 111 21.21 -11.55 -10.39
N LYS A 112 20.26 -11.68 -11.33
CA LYS A 112 19.12 -12.58 -11.18
C LYS A 112 19.43 -13.87 -11.93
N THR A 113 19.78 -14.91 -11.20
CA THR A 113 20.09 -16.24 -11.76
C THR A 113 18.86 -16.86 -12.44
N ASP A 114 19.10 -17.64 -13.50
CA ASP A 114 18.06 -18.41 -14.18
C ASP A 114 17.78 -19.74 -13.45
N ILE A 115 16.72 -20.44 -13.88
CA ILE A 115 16.34 -21.73 -13.29
C ILE A 115 17.32 -22.86 -13.61
N GLN A 116 18.04 -22.77 -14.72
CA GLN A 116 19.01 -23.79 -15.15
C GLN A 116 20.29 -23.78 -14.32
N SER A 117 20.58 -22.66 -13.66
CA SER A 117 21.70 -22.53 -12.71
C SER A 117 21.55 -23.42 -11.46
N GLY A 118 20.35 -23.95 -11.17
CA GLY A 118 20.06 -24.70 -9.95
C GLY A 118 19.98 -23.84 -8.66
N SER A 119 20.12 -22.51 -8.78
CA SER A 119 20.06 -21.54 -7.68
C SER A 119 18.99 -20.47 -7.90
N ALA A 120 17.93 -20.79 -8.64
CA ALA A 120 16.82 -19.86 -8.85
C ALA A 120 16.03 -19.63 -7.55
N THR A 121 15.93 -18.36 -7.17
CA THR A 121 15.09 -17.90 -6.06
C THR A 121 14.19 -16.77 -6.55
N ASP A 122 13.10 -16.54 -5.82
CA ASP A 122 12.36 -15.29 -5.94
C ASP A 122 13.27 -14.14 -5.48
N MET A 123 13.16 -12.99 -6.15
CA MET A 123 13.92 -11.78 -5.81
C MET A 123 12.99 -10.60 -5.67
N THR A 124 13.05 -9.91 -4.53
CA THR A 124 12.31 -8.67 -4.29
C THR A 124 13.22 -7.47 -4.55
N VAL A 125 12.80 -6.60 -5.46
CA VAL A 125 13.45 -5.31 -5.74
C VAL A 125 12.62 -4.20 -5.12
N LYS A 126 13.23 -3.39 -4.27
CA LYS A 126 12.56 -2.25 -3.62
C LYS A 126 13.04 -0.94 -4.21
N MET A 127 12.13 -0.05 -4.55
CA MET A 127 12.40 1.33 -4.88
C MET A 127 11.82 2.23 -3.79
N VAL A 128 12.69 3.03 -3.16
CA VAL A 128 12.26 4.09 -2.24
C VAL A 128 12.30 5.42 -2.99
N PHE A 129 11.22 6.18 -2.92
CA PHE A 129 11.11 7.50 -3.54
C PHE A 129 10.38 8.47 -2.62
N ARG A 130 10.56 9.78 -2.88
CA ARG A 130 9.89 10.84 -2.13
C ARG A 130 8.98 11.66 -3.02
N VAL A 131 7.86 12.09 -2.46
CA VAL A 131 6.90 12.97 -3.09
C VAL A 131 6.54 14.12 -2.15
N GLN A 132 6.17 15.27 -2.71
CA GLN A 132 5.78 16.43 -1.90
C GLN A 132 4.44 16.20 -1.17
N ASP A 133 3.57 15.39 -1.76
CA ASP A 133 2.27 15.04 -1.18
C ASP A 133 1.91 13.60 -1.55
N ALA A 134 1.95 12.71 -0.57
CA ALA A 134 1.61 11.30 -0.75
C ALA A 134 0.10 11.07 -0.95
N SER A 135 -0.77 12.02 -0.57
CA SER A 135 -2.22 11.90 -0.77
C SER A 135 -2.63 11.89 -2.25
N LEU A 136 -1.77 12.42 -3.12
CA LEU A 136 -1.96 12.40 -4.57
C LEU A 136 -1.63 11.05 -5.20
N ILE A 137 -1.07 10.10 -4.45
CA ILE A 137 -0.78 8.75 -4.93
C ILE A 137 -1.86 7.81 -4.46
N GLN A 138 -2.52 7.15 -5.42
CA GLN A 138 -3.47 6.10 -5.10
C GLN A 138 -2.72 4.80 -4.84
N LEU A 139 -2.87 4.30 -3.61
CA LEU A 139 -2.43 2.96 -3.25
C LEU A 139 -3.40 1.93 -3.86
N VAL A 140 -3.07 1.41 -5.04
CA VAL A 140 -3.79 0.30 -5.66
C VAL A 140 -2.93 -0.94 -5.53
N ILE A 141 -3.31 -1.84 -4.63
CA ILE A 141 -2.74 -3.18 -4.56
C ILE A 141 -3.77 -4.14 -5.13
N ASP A 142 -3.40 -4.93 -6.13
CA ASP A 142 -4.23 -6.04 -6.62
C ASP A 142 -3.85 -7.32 -5.85
N PRO A 143 -4.59 -7.70 -4.78
CA PRO A 143 -4.24 -8.84 -3.94
C PRO A 143 -4.26 -10.17 -4.71
N ALA A 144 -4.84 -10.25 -5.92
CA ALA A 144 -4.82 -11.45 -6.75
C ALA A 144 -3.50 -11.64 -7.52
N GLN A 145 -2.66 -10.60 -7.62
CA GLN A 145 -1.42 -10.61 -8.41
C GLN A 145 -0.16 -10.44 -7.57
N VAL A 146 -0.30 -10.19 -6.27
CA VAL A 146 0.83 -10.15 -5.33
C VAL A 146 1.33 -11.57 -5.11
N LEU A 147 2.64 -11.80 -5.34
CA LEU A 147 3.31 -13.00 -4.85
C LEU A 147 3.52 -12.78 -3.34
N ALA A 148 2.46 -13.02 -2.58
CA ALA A 148 2.36 -12.60 -1.20
C ALA A 148 3.44 -13.30 -0.36
N THR A 149 4.38 -12.51 0.18
CA THR A 149 5.18 -12.97 1.32
C THR A 149 4.23 -13.23 2.48
N ARG A 150 4.60 -14.14 3.39
CA ARG A 150 3.77 -14.44 4.57
C ARG A 150 3.44 -13.17 5.38
N GLU A 151 4.36 -12.20 5.41
CA GLU A 151 4.17 -10.88 6.03
C GLU A 151 3.11 -10.02 5.33
N TYR A 152 2.95 -10.11 4.00
CA TYR A 152 1.85 -9.45 3.28
C TYR A 152 0.51 -10.15 3.55
N VAL A 153 0.48 -11.48 3.57
CA VAL A 153 -0.73 -12.22 4.00
C VAL A 153 -1.09 -11.85 5.43
N ASP A 154 -0.11 -11.76 6.33
CA ASP A 154 -0.32 -11.38 7.73
C ASP A 154 -0.74 -9.90 7.87
N SER A 155 -0.29 -9.00 6.98
CA SER A 155 -0.71 -7.59 7.00
C SER A 155 -2.16 -7.40 6.55
N ILE A 156 -2.59 -8.10 5.48
CA ILE A 156 -4.00 -8.10 5.04
C ILE A 156 -4.90 -8.94 5.95
N SER A 157 -4.35 -9.99 6.57
CA SER A 157 -5.06 -10.86 7.53
C SER A 157 -4.99 -10.34 8.96
N SER A 158 -4.40 -9.14 9.17
CA SER A 158 -4.32 -8.54 10.50
C SER A 158 -5.73 -8.28 11.00
N ARG A 159 -6.12 -9.09 11.99
CA ARG A 159 -7.40 -9.01 12.67
C ARG A 159 -7.19 -8.28 13.99
N VAL A 160 -7.72 -7.08 14.12
CA VAL A 160 -7.79 -6.41 15.42
C VAL A 160 -9.12 -6.77 16.07
N GLN A 161 -9.06 -7.45 17.21
CA GLN A 161 -10.22 -7.81 18.00
C GLN A 161 -10.09 -7.16 19.37
N LYS A 162 -11.14 -6.46 19.80
CA LYS A 162 -11.17 -5.84 21.13
C LYS A 162 -12.54 -6.00 21.75
N THR A 163 -12.54 -6.33 23.02
CA THR A 163 -13.73 -6.41 23.88
C THR A 163 -13.66 -5.28 24.90
N TRP A 164 -14.78 -4.62 25.17
CA TRP A 164 -14.91 -3.61 26.21
C TRP A 164 -16.32 -3.60 26.80
N THR A 165 -16.45 -3.02 27.99
CA THR A 165 -17.74 -2.87 28.67
C THR A 165 -18.22 -1.43 28.53
N LEU A 166 -19.51 -1.25 28.25
CA LEU A 166 -20.11 0.08 28.14
C LEU A 166 -20.17 0.79 29.50
N SER A 167 -19.51 1.94 29.62
CA SER A 167 -19.57 2.80 30.81
C SER A 167 -20.85 3.64 30.89
N SER A 168 -21.64 3.70 29.82
CA SER A 168 -22.92 4.42 29.73
C SER A 168 -23.81 3.75 28.68
N PRO A 169 -25.15 3.82 28.81
CA PRO A 169 -26.05 3.23 27.83
C PRO A 169 -25.95 3.94 26.47
N VAL A 170 -26.19 3.19 25.39
CA VAL A 170 -26.33 3.71 24.02
C VAL A 170 -27.73 3.34 23.56
N GLU A 171 -28.59 4.33 23.39
CA GLU A 171 -29.95 4.11 22.88
C GLU A 171 -29.96 3.75 21.39
N SER A 172 -31.03 3.13 20.91
CA SER A 172 -31.23 2.91 19.47
C SER A 172 -31.14 4.24 18.70
N GLY A 173 -30.33 4.24 17.64
CA GLY A 173 -29.95 5.42 16.88
C GLY A 173 -28.80 6.22 17.50
N GLY A 174 -28.28 5.82 18.65
CA GLY A 174 -27.19 6.46 19.36
C GLY A 174 -25.80 6.14 18.79
N THR A 175 -24.84 6.98 19.15
CA THR A 175 -23.43 6.83 18.76
C THR A 175 -22.69 5.98 19.78
N LEU A 176 -22.05 4.90 19.32
CA LEU A 176 -21.07 4.14 20.06
C LEU A 176 -19.67 4.60 19.71
N THR A 177 -18.95 5.13 20.69
CA THR A 177 -17.52 5.48 20.55
C THR A 177 -16.67 4.23 20.74
N LEU A 178 -15.74 4.00 19.81
CA LEU A 178 -14.81 2.88 19.87
C LEU A 178 -13.67 3.18 20.86
N PRO A 179 -13.17 2.16 21.59
CA PRO A 179 -12.03 2.34 22.48
C PRO A 179 -10.73 2.62 21.71
N ASP A 180 -9.75 3.22 22.39
CA ASP A 180 -8.45 3.58 21.81
C ASP A 180 -7.81 2.42 21.03
N GLY A 181 -7.23 2.73 19.88
CA GLY A 181 -6.63 1.73 18.99
C GLY A 181 -7.63 0.97 18.11
N LEU A 182 -8.93 1.27 18.19
CA LEU A 182 -9.91 0.86 17.17
C LEU A 182 -10.31 2.06 16.31
N SER A 183 -10.03 1.95 15.02
CA SER A 183 -10.54 2.85 13.99
C SER A 183 -10.73 2.06 12.69
N TYR A 184 -11.63 2.51 11.82
CA TYR A 184 -11.91 1.85 10.55
C TYR A 184 -12.10 2.89 9.45
N ILE A 185 -12.02 2.47 8.18
CA ILE A 185 -12.35 3.33 7.04
C ILE A 185 -13.80 3.09 6.63
N VAL A 186 -14.60 4.15 6.60
CA VAL A 186 -16.01 4.10 6.21
C VAL A 186 -16.16 3.63 4.75
N GLY A 187 -17.12 2.76 4.49
CA GLY A 187 -17.49 2.21 3.19
C GLY A 187 -16.72 0.96 2.77
N ARG A 188 -16.00 0.31 3.69
CA ARG A 188 -15.17 -0.88 3.38
C ARG A 188 -15.71 -2.19 3.95
N ASP A 189 -16.83 -2.17 4.67
CA ASP A 189 -17.48 -3.37 5.26
C ASP A 189 -16.52 -4.24 6.08
N GLN A 190 -15.64 -3.61 6.87
CA GLN A 190 -14.53 -4.28 7.58
C GLN A 190 -14.88 -4.71 9.01
N LEU A 191 -16.13 -4.51 9.44
CA LEU A 191 -16.57 -4.57 10.83
C LEU A 191 -17.44 -5.79 11.11
N LEU A 192 -17.11 -6.55 12.16
CA LEU A 192 -18.07 -7.41 12.85
C LEU A 192 -18.24 -6.92 14.28
N LEU A 193 -19.49 -6.69 14.67
CA LEU A 193 -19.86 -6.28 16.02
C LEU A 193 -20.50 -7.46 16.76
N PHE A 194 -20.16 -7.61 18.03
CA PHE A 194 -20.75 -8.58 18.94
C PHE A 194 -21.25 -7.84 20.18
N TRP A 195 -22.40 -8.26 20.69
CA TRP A 195 -23.04 -7.72 21.88
C TRP A 195 -23.36 -8.88 22.82
N ASN A 196 -22.84 -8.82 24.05
CA ASN A 196 -22.97 -9.87 25.06
C ASN A 196 -22.63 -11.27 24.52
N GLY A 197 -21.57 -11.34 23.69
CA GLY A 197 -21.09 -12.58 23.07
C GLY A 197 -21.82 -13.03 21.81
N TYR A 198 -22.91 -12.37 21.41
CA TYR A 198 -23.67 -12.71 20.20
C TYR A 198 -23.32 -11.78 19.04
N PRO A 199 -23.20 -12.29 17.80
CA PRO A 199 -22.98 -11.44 16.64
C PRO A 199 -24.18 -10.52 16.43
N VAL A 200 -23.90 -9.25 16.21
CA VAL A 200 -24.88 -8.23 15.83
C VAL A 200 -25.03 -8.28 14.32
N ASP A 201 -26.28 -8.29 13.86
CA ASP A 201 -26.60 -8.25 12.43
C ASP A 201 -26.06 -6.96 11.77
N ALA A 202 -25.57 -7.06 10.54
CA ALA A 202 -25.02 -5.91 9.81
C ALA A 202 -26.05 -4.78 9.62
N GLY A 203 -27.35 -5.09 9.57
CA GLY A 203 -28.43 -4.11 9.51
C GLY A 203 -28.80 -3.48 10.86
N ALA A 204 -28.19 -3.92 11.96
CA ALA A 204 -28.46 -3.41 13.31
C ALA A 204 -27.45 -2.34 13.78
N PHE A 205 -26.47 -1.98 12.95
CA PHE A 205 -25.59 -0.84 13.16
C PHE A 205 -25.25 -0.19 11.81
N ALA A 206 -24.69 1.02 11.85
CA ALA A 206 -24.23 1.73 10.67
C ALA A 206 -22.88 2.39 10.94
N GLU A 207 -22.04 2.43 9.91
CA GLU A 207 -20.81 3.22 9.93
C GLU A 207 -21.13 4.71 9.99
N THR A 208 -20.28 5.47 10.68
CA THR A 208 -20.44 6.91 10.90
C THR A 208 -19.30 7.65 10.20
N GLY A 209 -19.63 8.54 9.26
CA GLY A 209 -18.67 9.38 8.56
C GLY A 209 -18.84 9.34 7.04
N ASN A 210 -17.86 9.89 6.32
CA ASN A 210 -17.84 9.89 4.85
C ASN A 210 -17.03 8.69 4.34
N ALA A 211 -17.50 8.06 3.26
CA ALA A 211 -16.78 6.95 2.63
C ALA A 211 -15.30 7.33 2.33
N GLY A 212 -14.38 6.43 2.64
CA GLY A 212 -12.94 6.63 2.48
C GLY A 212 -12.24 7.39 3.61
N THR A 213 -12.97 7.84 4.65
CA THR A 213 -12.39 8.53 5.82
C THR A 213 -12.30 7.63 7.03
N VAL A 214 -11.37 7.93 7.94
CA VAL A 214 -11.20 7.21 9.21
C VAL A 214 -12.31 7.58 10.19
N SER A 215 -12.91 6.59 10.84
CA SER A 215 -13.89 6.76 11.90
C SER A 215 -13.56 5.97 13.16
N THR A 216 -13.89 6.56 14.30
CA THR A 216 -13.75 5.98 15.64
C THR A 216 -15.12 5.80 16.32
N THR A 217 -16.21 5.89 15.54
CA THR A 217 -17.57 5.77 16.06
C THR A 217 -18.43 4.96 15.11
N ILE A 218 -19.45 4.27 15.62
CA ILE A 218 -20.51 3.65 14.83
C ILE A 218 -21.86 4.07 15.40
N LYS A 219 -22.92 3.98 14.61
CA LYS A 219 -24.30 4.20 15.07
C LYS A 219 -24.94 2.85 15.36
N LEU A 220 -25.44 2.64 16.57
CA LEU A 220 -26.23 1.45 16.89
C LEU A 220 -27.69 1.70 16.51
N LEU A 221 -28.36 0.70 15.96
CA LEU A 221 -29.80 0.75 15.64
C LEU A 221 -30.65 -0.03 16.67
N PHE A 222 -30.04 -0.40 17.78
CA PHE A 222 -30.67 -1.01 18.96
C PHE A 222 -30.12 -0.35 20.23
N SER A 223 -30.84 -0.48 21.35
CA SER A 223 -30.38 0.02 22.65
C SER A 223 -29.47 -1.01 23.33
N ALA A 224 -28.32 -0.57 23.84
CA ALA A 224 -27.39 -1.32 24.67
C ALA A 224 -27.24 -0.63 26.03
N ALA A 225 -27.26 -1.39 27.12
CA ALA A 225 -27.23 -0.86 28.47
C ALA A 225 -25.80 -0.60 28.96
N SER A 226 -25.65 0.25 29.98
CA SER A 226 -24.38 0.30 30.71
C SER A 226 -24.11 -1.05 31.38
N GLY A 227 -22.86 -1.50 31.33
CA GLY A 227 -22.43 -2.81 31.80
C GLY A 227 -22.49 -3.91 30.73
N ASP A 228 -23.13 -3.66 29.58
CA ASP A 228 -23.09 -4.60 28.47
C ASP A 228 -21.69 -4.73 27.88
N GLU A 229 -21.35 -5.94 27.45
CA GLU A 229 -20.10 -6.22 26.76
C GLU A 229 -20.27 -6.02 25.25
N MET A 230 -19.37 -5.21 24.68
CA MET A 230 -19.21 -5.06 23.25
C MET A 230 -17.90 -5.69 22.83
N GLN A 231 -17.91 -6.37 21.69
CA GLN A 231 -16.70 -6.80 21.03
C GLN A 231 -16.76 -6.39 19.57
N MET A 232 -15.64 -5.91 19.05
CA MET A 232 -15.50 -5.58 17.65
C MET A 232 -14.30 -6.29 17.06
N VAL A 233 -14.51 -6.84 15.87
CA VAL A 233 -13.48 -7.46 15.05
C VAL A 233 -13.35 -6.61 13.78
N LEU A 234 -12.14 -6.12 13.56
CA LEU A 234 -11.73 -5.38 12.37
C LEU A 234 -10.83 -6.25 11.51
N PHE A 235 -11.10 -6.27 10.22
CA PHE A 235 -10.28 -6.96 9.23
C PHE A 235 -9.45 -5.95 8.42
N GLY A 236 -8.16 -6.22 8.23
CA GLY A 236 -7.26 -5.41 7.40
C GLY A 236 -6.87 -4.06 8.02
N SER A 237 -6.68 -4.02 9.34
CA SER A 237 -6.65 -2.78 10.14
C SER A 237 -5.27 -2.13 10.33
N ARG A 238 -4.26 -2.45 9.52
CA ARG A 238 -3.03 -1.65 9.51
C ARG A 238 -3.20 -0.48 8.54
N LEU A 239 -3.54 0.67 9.11
CA LEU A 239 -3.27 1.99 8.52
C LEU A 239 -1.76 2.24 8.49
#